data_AF-A0A9P0CTQ4-F1
#
_entry.id   AF-A0A9P0CTQ4-F1
#
_cell.length_a   1.000
_cell.length_b   1.000
_cell.length_c   1.000
_cell.angle_alpha   90.00
_cell.angle_beta   90.00
_cell.angle_gamma   90.00
#
_symmetry.space_group_name_H-M   'P 1'
#
loop_
_entity.id
_entity.type
_entity.pdbx_description
1 polymer ?
#
loop_
_entity_poly.entity_id
_entity_poly.type
_entity_poly.pdbx_seq_one_letter_code
_entity_poly.pdbx_strand_id
1 'polypeptide(L)'
;MHLDLKDEKWSLMEEILPTLNLLKIANTLVCGEKYVTISDVLSIVVALFDKFSNDSEDDSAVLKNFKNALITGLNTRFINKIEESNNLYLKTMAVDPRFKDINFFFVTFELRQKIYADICEEIKSNKNREQPHLDPEYKNAEVGEEKKQKQRCEEKMKTNKKELQELFGSISESEEQV
;
A
#
# COMPACT_ATOMS: atom_id res chain seq x y z
N MET A 1 -37.00 -21.27 22.75
CA MET A 1 -36.54 -19.87 22.83
C MET A 1 -36.66 -19.29 21.43
N HIS A 2 -37.77 -18.64 21.13
CA HIS A 2 -38.07 -18.11 19.79
C HIS A 2 -37.36 -16.75 19.67
N LEU A 3 -36.30 -16.67 18.87
CA LEU A 3 -35.74 -15.39 18.44
C LEU A 3 -36.62 -14.85 17.30
N ASP A 4 -37.82 -14.39 17.62
CA ASP A 4 -38.60 -13.58 16.68
C ASP A 4 -38.02 -12.17 16.69
N LEU A 5 -36.98 -11.96 15.89
CA LEU A 5 -36.63 -10.64 15.41
C LEU A 5 -37.81 -10.15 14.58
N LYS A 6 -38.46 -9.06 15.01
CA LYS A 6 -39.47 -8.37 14.19
C LYS A 6 -38.89 -8.07 12.81
N ASP A 7 -39.69 -8.19 11.76
CA ASP A 7 -39.28 -8.01 10.35
C ASP A 7 -38.50 -6.71 10.11
N GLU A 8 -38.86 -5.64 10.81
CA GLU A 8 -38.15 -4.35 10.80
C GLU A 8 -36.67 -4.46 11.18
N LYS A 9 -36.34 -5.30 12.17
CA LYS A 9 -34.95 -5.53 12.59
C LYS A 9 -34.19 -6.39 11.60
N TRP A 10 -34.87 -7.30 10.92
CA TRP A 10 -34.26 -8.12 9.88
C TRP A 10 -33.89 -7.27 8.67
N SER A 11 -34.81 -6.42 8.22
CA SER A 11 -34.56 -5.44 7.15
C SER A 11 -33.40 -4.50 7.49
N LEU A 12 -33.32 -4.02 8.73
CA LEU A 12 -32.19 -3.18 9.17
C LEU A 12 -30.85 -3.94 9.15
N MET A 13 -30.84 -5.22 9.54
CA MET A 13 -29.63 -6.04 9.48
C MET A 13 -29.16 -6.21 8.03
N GLU A 14 -30.08 -6.50 7.11
CA GLU A 14 -29.80 -6.62 5.68
C GLU A 14 -29.24 -5.32 5.09
N GLU A 15 -29.76 -4.17 5.55
CA GLU A 15 -29.30 -2.86 5.13
C GLU A 15 -27.88 -2.51 5.63
N ILE A 16 -27.54 -2.88 6.87
CA ILE A 16 -26.23 -2.57 7.47
C ILE A 16 -25.14 -3.53 6.98
N LEU A 17 -25.51 -4.76 6.63
CA LEU A 17 -24.57 -5.85 6.30
C LEU A 17 -23.56 -5.51 5.20
N PRO A 18 -23.92 -4.83 4.09
CA PRO A 18 -22.96 -4.39 3.08
C PRO A 18 -21.85 -3.48 3.65
N THR A 19 -22.22 -2.54 4.52
CA THR A 19 -21.29 -1.61 5.17
C THR A 19 -20.33 -2.37 6.09
N LEU A 20 -20.84 -3.33 6.87
CA LEU A 20 -20.01 -4.19 7.71
C LEU A 20 -19.08 -5.10 6.90
N ASN A 21 -19.53 -5.56 5.73
CA ASN A 21 -18.70 -6.39 4.86
C ASN A 21 -17.51 -5.59 4.30
N LEU A 22 -17.70 -4.31 3.95
CA LEU A 22 -16.60 -3.42 3.54
C LEU A 22 -15.58 -3.25 4.67
N LEU A 23 -16.03 -3.07 5.91
CA LEU A 23 -15.13 -3.01 7.08
C LEU A 23 -14.39 -4.33 7.30
N LYS A 24 -15.05 -5.47 7.10
CA LYS A 24 -14.42 -6.79 7.18
C LYS A 24 -13.31 -6.95 6.13
N ILE A 25 -13.56 -6.52 4.88
CA ILE A 25 -12.57 -6.55 3.81
C ILE A 25 -11.38 -5.66 4.17
N ALA A 26 -11.63 -4.42 4.57
CA ALA A 26 -10.58 -3.49 4.98
C ALA A 26 -9.75 -4.03 6.15
N ASN A 27 -10.40 -4.62 7.16
CA ASN A 27 -9.71 -5.25 8.29
C ASN A 27 -8.86 -6.45 7.84
N THR A 28 -9.37 -7.27 6.93
CA THR A 28 -8.63 -8.42 6.39
C THR A 28 -7.40 -7.99 5.62
N LEU A 29 -7.49 -6.89 4.87
CA LEU A 29 -6.33 -6.27 4.23
C LEU A 29 -5.36 -5.77 5.30
N VAL A 30 -5.77 -4.84 6.15
CA VAL A 30 -4.87 -4.20 7.14
C VAL A 30 -4.23 -5.20 8.11
N CYS A 31 -4.95 -6.24 8.53
CA CYS A 31 -4.44 -7.28 9.42
C CYS A 31 -3.75 -8.44 8.69
N GLY A 32 -3.60 -8.37 7.36
CA GLY A 32 -2.94 -9.39 6.58
C GLY A 32 -1.43 -9.44 6.84
N GLU A 33 -0.98 -10.42 7.63
CA GLU A 33 0.42 -10.53 8.10
C GLU A 33 1.47 -10.67 7.00
N LYS A 34 1.09 -11.17 5.81
CA LYS A 34 2.06 -11.51 4.75
C LYS A 34 2.37 -10.38 3.77
N TYR A 35 1.47 -9.42 3.55
CA TYR A 35 1.56 -8.54 2.38
C TYR A 35 1.12 -7.09 2.58
N VAL A 36 0.52 -6.72 3.72
CA VAL A 36 0.07 -5.33 3.89
C VAL A 36 1.13 -4.49 4.57
N THR A 37 1.54 -3.46 3.84
CA THR A 37 2.50 -2.47 4.29
C THR A 37 1.76 -1.27 4.88
N ILE A 38 2.41 -0.55 5.79
CA ILE A 38 1.86 0.66 6.42
C ILE A 38 1.43 1.71 5.37
N SER A 39 2.08 1.71 4.20
CA SER A 39 1.75 2.57 3.06
C SER A 39 0.36 2.33 2.45
N ASP A 40 -0.23 1.13 2.61
CA ASP A 40 -1.56 0.83 2.07
C ASP A 40 -2.69 1.39 2.95
N VAL A 41 -2.43 1.68 4.23
CA VAL A 41 -3.46 2.06 5.22
C VAL A 41 -4.26 3.28 4.77
N LEU A 42 -3.59 4.36 4.34
CA LEU A 42 -4.27 5.58 3.89
C LEU A 42 -5.11 5.34 2.64
N SER A 43 -4.61 4.52 1.70
CA SER A 43 -5.36 4.17 0.49
C SER A 43 -6.67 3.43 0.80
N ILE A 44 -6.63 2.51 1.77
CA ILE A 44 -7.81 1.77 2.24
C ILE A 44 -8.79 2.70 2.95
N VAL A 45 -8.29 3.60 3.81
CA VAL A 45 -9.13 4.58 4.52
C VAL A 45 -9.85 5.51 3.55
N VAL A 46 -9.14 6.02 2.53
CA VAL A 46 -9.74 6.88 1.50
C VAL A 46 -10.78 6.13 0.68
N ALA A 47 -10.51 4.87 0.32
CA ALA A 47 -11.50 4.04 -0.37
C ALA A 47 -12.77 3.80 0.48
N LEU A 48 -12.62 3.54 1.78
CA LEU A 48 -13.76 3.42 2.69
C LEU A 48 -14.54 4.74 2.82
N PHE A 49 -13.83 5.86 2.89
CA PHE A 49 -14.43 7.18 2.98
C PHE A 49 -15.32 7.47 1.76
N ASP A 50 -14.79 7.24 0.56
CA ASP A 50 -15.55 7.39 -0.69
C ASP A 50 -16.78 6.48 -0.73
N LYS A 51 -16.64 5.22 -0.30
CA LYS A 51 -17.76 4.27 -0.25
C LYS A 51 -18.84 4.65 0.77
N PHE A 52 -18.47 5.22 1.91
CA PHE A 52 -19.45 5.60 2.94
C PHE A 52 -20.06 6.99 2.69
N SER A 53 -19.37 7.88 2.00
CA SER A 53 -19.85 9.24 1.71
C SER A 53 -20.86 9.30 0.56
N ASN A 54 -20.91 8.26 -0.28
CA ASN A 54 -21.94 8.10 -1.29
C ASN A 54 -23.22 7.57 -0.63
N ASP A 55 -24.04 8.48 -0.10
CA ASP A 55 -25.38 8.17 0.39
C ASP A 55 -26.28 7.76 -0.79
N SER A 56 -26.96 6.62 -0.66
CA SER A 56 -28.07 6.29 -1.56
C SER A 56 -29.30 7.07 -1.13
N GLU A 57 -30.13 7.51 -2.09
CA GLU A 57 -31.44 8.10 -1.77
C GLU A 57 -32.31 7.11 -0.97
N ASP A 58 -32.10 5.81 -1.18
CA ASP A 58 -32.80 4.71 -0.52
C ASP A 58 -32.28 4.36 0.89
N ASP A 59 -31.16 4.95 1.32
CA ASP A 59 -30.59 4.65 2.63
C ASP A 59 -31.50 5.16 3.76
N SER A 60 -31.80 4.29 4.73
CA SER A 60 -32.57 4.63 5.92
C SER A 60 -31.81 5.61 6.82
N ALA A 61 -32.56 6.33 7.66
CA ALA A 61 -31.97 7.26 8.62
C ALA A 61 -30.98 6.57 9.57
N VAL A 62 -31.21 5.30 9.90
CA VAL A 62 -30.32 4.52 10.78
C VAL A 62 -29.02 4.18 10.05
N LEU A 63 -29.09 3.74 8.79
CA LEU A 63 -27.90 3.48 7.98
C LEU A 63 -27.07 4.75 7.75
N LYS A 64 -27.71 5.88 7.44
CA LYS A 64 -27.02 7.17 7.29
C LYS A 64 -26.30 7.58 8.57
N ASN A 65 -26.96 7.47 9.73
CA ASN A 65 -26.32 7.74 11.01
C ASN A 65 -25.13 6.81 11.29
N PHE A 66 -25.24 5.54 10.92
CA PHE A 66 -24.16 4.58 11.05
C PHE A 66 -22.96 4.92 10.14
N LYS A 67 -23.19 5.20 8.86
CA LYS A 67 -22.15 5.65 7.92
C LYS A 67 -21.47 6.93 8.41
N ASN A 68 -22.24 7.91 8.87
CA ASN A 68 -21.71 9.16 9.43
C ASN A 68 -20.82 8.94 10.67
N ALA A 69 -21.19 8.01 11.54
CA ALA A 69 -20.36 7.63 12.69
C ALA A 69 -19.03 6.99 12.25
N LEU A 70 -19.07 6.13 11.23
CA LEU A 70 -17.87 5.51 10.65
C LEU A 70 -16.95 6.54 10.00
N ILE A 71 -17.51 7.43 9.17
CA ILE A 71 -16.79 8.54 8.53
C ILE A 71 -16.11 9.42 9.58
N THR A 72 -16.85 9.79 10.63
CA THR A 72 -16.31 10.60 11.73
C THR A 72 -15.15 9.89 12.44
N GLY A 73 -15.28 8.58 12.70
CA GLY A 73 -14.23 7.77 13.31
C GLY A 73 -12.98 7.68 12.44
N LEU A 74 -13.14 7.45 11.13
CA LEU A 74 -12.04 7.40 10.16
C LEU A 74 -11.33 8.75 10.06
N ASN A 75 -12.09 9.85 9.98
CA ASN A 75 -11.52 11.20 9.95
C ASN A 75 -10.71 11.51 11.19
N THR A 76 -11.28 11.26 12.36
CA THR A 76 -10.63 11.55 13.64
C THR A 76 -9.34 10.76 13.83
N ARG A 77 -9.32 9.51 13.37
CA ARG A 77 -8.18 8.61 13.55
C ARG A 77 -7.07 8.83 12.52
N PHE A 78 -7.43 9.09 11.27
CA PHE A 78 -6.48 9.10 10.16
C PHE A 78 -6.35 10.47 9.49
N ILE A 79 -7.46 11.11 9.09
CA ILE A 79 -7.44 12.29 8.21
C ILE A 79 -7.07 13.57 8.95
N ASN A 80 -7.66 13.83 10.11
CA ASN A 80 -7.41 15.05 10.88
C ASN A 80 -5.94 15.18 11.32
N LYS A 81 -5.20 14.07 11.30
CA LYS A 81 -3.79 14.00 11.69
C LYS A 81 -2.84 13.97 10.48
N ILE A 82 -3.36 14.09 9.25
CA ILE A 82 -2.55 14.02 8.02
C ILE A 82 -1.53 15.17 7.96
N GLU A 83 -1.91 16.36 8.42
CA GLU A 83 -1.05 17.54 8.37
C GLU A 83 -0.02 17.62 9.51
N GLU A 84 -0.09 16.69 10.48
CA GLU A 84 0.89 16.61 11.56
C GLU A 84 2.28 16.27 10.98
N SER A 85 3.30 17.02 11.40
CA SER A 85 4.69 16.95 10.88
C SER A 85 5.39 15.60 11.04
N ASN A 86 4.74 14.61 11.67
CA ASN A 86 5.30 13.27 11.81
C ASN A 86 4.30 12.15 11.49
N ASN A 87 3.42 12.36 10.51
CA ASN A 87 2.49 11.32 10.11
C ASN A 87 3.21 10.15 9.42
N LEU A 88 3.35 9.03 10.15
CA LEU A 88 4.02 7.82 9.68
C LEU A 88 3.34 7.21 8.45
N TYR A 89 2.00 7.18 8.41
CA TYR A 89 1.27 6.59 7.29
C TYR A 89 1.55 7.34 5.99
N LEU A 90 1.65 8.66 6.09
CA LEU A 90 1.89 9.51 4.96
C LEU A 90 3.34 9.44 4.47
N LYS A 91 4.31 9.40 5.39
CA LYS A 91 5.73 9.16 5.06
C LYS A 91 5.94 7.80 4.40
N THR A 92 5.34 6.74 4.94
CA THR A 92 5.47 5.39 4.37
C THR A 92 4.82 5.29 2.99
N MET A 93 3.64 5.90 2.80
CA MET A 93 3.01 6.00 1.49
C MET A 93 3.85 6.79 0.48
N ALA A 94 4.51 7.88 0.89
CA ALA A 94 5.39 8.68 0.03
C ALA A 94 6.65 7.94 -0.44
N VAL A 95 7.20 7.04 0.38
CA VAL A 95 8.39 6.26 0.03
C VAL A 95 8.04 5.01 -0.81
N ASP A 96 6.78 4.57 -0.77
CA ASP A 96 6.35 3.37 -1.48
C ASP A 96 6.14 3.65 -2.99
N PRO A 97 6.88 2.97 -3.89
CA PRO A 97 6.80 3.20 -5.33
C PRO A 97 5.39 3.04 -5.93
N ARG A 98 4.53 2.21 -5.32
CA ARG A 98 3.15 1.98 -5.80
C ARG A 98 2.31 3.25 -5.77
N PHE A 99 2.64 4.18 -4.89
CA PHE A 99 1.90 5.44 -4.72
C PHE A 99 2.60 6.64 -5.36
N LYS A 100 3.69 6.42 -6.10
CA LYS A 100 4.42 7.49 -6.78
C LYS A 100 3.55 8.24 -7.80
N ASP A 101 2.76 7.49 -8.57
CA ASP A 101 1.92 8.01 -9.65
C ASP A 101 0.46 8.24 -9.21
N ILE A 102 0.09 7.68 -8.06
CA ILE A 102 -1.18 7.98 -7.42
C ILE A 102 -1.02 9.38 -6.85
N ASN A 103 -1.53 10.36 -7.59
CA ASN A 103 -1.76 11.69 -7.03
C ASN A 103 -2.46 11.45 -5.69
N PHE A 104 -1.80 11.82 -4.60
CA PHE A 104 -2.39 11.84 -3.28
C PHE A 104 -3.56 12.82 -3.36
N PHE A 105 -4.72 12.41 -3.88
CA PHE A 105 -5.83 13.29 -4.22
C PHE A 105 -6.37 14.01 -2.97
N PHE A 106 -6.06 13.47 -1.80
CA PHE A 106 -6.39 13.99 -0.48
C PHE A 106 -5.24 14.78 0.19
N VAL A 107 -4.10 14.97 -0.46
CA VAL A 107 -2.92 15.68 0.08
C VAL A 107 -2.53 16.82 -0.86
N THR A 108 -2.39 18.01 -0.28
CA THR A 108 -1.98 19.20 -1.02
C THR A 108 -0.54 19.07 -1.54
N PHE A 109 -0.23 19.82 -2.60
CA PHE A 109 1.11 19.82 -3.19
C PHE A 109 2.16 20.30 -2.19
N GLU A 110 1.80 21.29 -1.37
CA GLU A 110 2.63 21.87 -0.31
C GLU A 110 2.96 20.83 0.77
N LEU A 111 1.95 20.10 1.24
CA LEU A 111 2.15 19.06 2.24
C LEU A 111 3.04 17.94 1.70
N ARG A 112 2.82 17.53 0.45
CA ARG A 112 3.66 16.53 -0.24
C ARG A 112 5.14 16.94 -0.27
N GLN A 113 5.43 18.17 -0.67
CA GLN A 113 6.81 18.68 -0.69
C GLN A 113 7.45 18.69 0.70
N LYS A 114 6.69 19.12 1.72
CA LYS A 114 7.15 19.11 3.12
C LYS A 114 7.54 17.71 3.57
N ILE A 115 6.71 16.70 3.28
CA ILE A 115 7.00 15.30 3.65
C ILE A 115 8.28 14.79 2.98
N TYR A 116 8.47 15.06 1.69
CA TYR A 116 9.70 14.66 0.99
C TYR A 116 10.93 15.38 1.54
N ALA A 117 10.81 16.65 1.92
CA ALA A 117 11.89 17.38 2.59
C ALA A 117 12.24 16.75 3.95
N ASP A 118 11.23 16.49 4.79
CA ASP A 118 11.39 15.85 6.10
C ASP A 118 12.07 14.47 5.97
N ILE A 119 11.63 13.64 5.03
CA ILE A 119 12.25 12.32 4.76
C ILE A 119 13.72 12.48 4.33
N CYS A 120 14.02 13.44 3.46
CA CYS A 120 15.40 13.69 3.02
C CYS A 120 16.30 14.14 4.19
N GLU A 121 15.77 14.96 5.11
CA GLU A 121 16.48 15.38 6.32
C GLU A 121 16.72 14.21 7.27
N GLU A 122 15.71 13.36 7.50
CA GLU A 122 15.84 12.14 8.32
C GLU A 122 16.90 11.19 7.76
N ILE A 123 16.93 10.98 6.43
CA ILE A 123 17.95 10.15 5.77
C ILE A 123 19.34 10.74 5.97
N LYS A 124 19.51 12.06 5.85
CA LYS A 124 20.82 12.73 6.08
C LYS A 124 21.26 12.61 7.53
N SER A 125 20.34 12.82 8.48
CA SER A 125 20.61 12.71 9.92
C SER A 125 20.98 11.29 10.33
N ASN A 126 20.30 10.27 9.77
CA ASN A 126 20.59 8.86 10.05
C ASN A 126 21.91 8.39 9.43
N LYS A 127 22.34 8.93 8.28
CA LYS A 127 23.68 8.63 7.71
C LYS A 127 24.82 9.09 8.62
N ASN A 128 24.59 10.07 9.49
CA ASN A 128 25.57 10.58 10.45
C ASN A 128 25.56 9.82 11.78
N ARG A 129 24.62 8.88 11.98
CA ARG A 129 24.63 7.95 13.12
C ARG A 129 25.39 6.71 12.68
N GLU A 130 26.59 6.50 13.22
CA GLU A 130 27.29 5.22 13.07
C GLU A 130 26.33 4.08 13.42
N GLN A 131 26.23 3.08 12.55
CA GLN A 131 25.37 1.93 12.79
C GLN A 131 25.69 1.34 14.17
N PRO A 132 24.69 1.06 15.03
CA PRO A 132 24.95 0.21 16.18
C PRO A 132 25.55 -1.10 15.66
N HIS A 133 26.70 -1.47 16.18
CA HIS A 133 27.41 -2.70 15.85
C HIS A 133 26.40 -3.87 15.77
N LEU A 134 26.16 -4.39 14.57
CA LEU A 134 25.48 -5.67 14.41
C LEU A 134 26.48 -6.75 14.83
N ASP A 135 26.04 -7.65 15.72
CA ASP A 135 26.80 -8.82 16.14
C ASP A 135 27.42 -9.53 14.91
N PRO A 136 28.70 -9.94 14.96
CA PRO A 136 29.43 -10.45 13.80
C PRO A 136 28.85 -11.73 13.18
N GLU A 137 27.87 -12.36 13.83
CA GLU A 137 27.15 -13.52 13.33
C GLU A 137 26.22 -13.18 12.14
N TYR A 138 25.67 -11.96 12.08
CA TYR A 138 24.75 -11.54 11.02
C TYR A 138 25.43 -11.11 9.70
N LYS A 139 26.70 -10.68 9.74
CA LYS A 139 27.43 -10.25 8.53
C LYS A 139 27.70 -11.39 7.55
N ASN A 140 27.78 -12.63 8.03
CA ASN A 140 28.10 -13.77 7.17
C ASN A 140 26.87 -14.30 6.41
N ALA A 141 25.65 -14.05 6.90
CA ALA A 141 24.41 -14.45 6.23
C ALA A 141 24.08 -13.54 5.04
N GLU A 142 24.17 -12.21 5.20
CA GLU A 142 23.87 -11.24 4.15
C GLU A 142 24.86 -11.29 2.98
N VAL A 143 26.16 -11.44 3.28
CA VAL A 143 27.20 -11.59 2.24
C VAL A 143 27.04 -12.92 1.47
N GLY A 144 26.51 -13.96 2.13
CA GLY A 144 26.21 -15.24 1.50
C GLY A 144 25.01 -15.19 0.55
N GLU A 145 23.95 -14.46 0.93
CA GLU A 145 22.75 -14.31 0.11
C GLU A 145 22.95 -13.32 -1.05
N GLU A 146 23.63 -12.19 -0.85
CA GLU A 146 23.95 -11.26 -1.95
C GLU A 146 24.82 -11.91 -3.04
N LYS A 147 25.78 -12.75 -2.64
CA LYS A 147 26.62 -13.51 -3.59
C LYS A 147 25.79 -14.55 -4.35
N LYS A 148 24.90 -15.28 -3.67
CA LYS A 148 23.99 -16.26 -4.31
C LYS A 148 22.99 -15.57 -5.25
N GLN A 149 22.47 -14.40 -4.87
CA GLN A 149 21.52 -13.62 -5.68
C GLN A 149 22.19 -13.05 -6.94
N LYS A 150 23.40 -12.49 -6.81
CA LYS A 150 24.19 -11.99 -7.95
C LYS A 150 24.56 -13.12 -8.91
N GLN A 151 25.02 -14.25 -8.38
CA GLN A 151 25.36 -15.42 -9.19
C GLN A 151 24.13 -15.99 -9.94
N ARG A 152 22.97 -16.03 -9.28
CA ARG A 152 21.70 -16.46 -9.90
C ARG A 152 21.20 -15.49 -10.98
N CYS A 153 21.40 -14.18 -10.82
CA CYS A 153 21.07 -13.19 -11.86
C CYS A 153 22.04 -13.26 -13.05
N GLU A 154 23.34 -13.46 -12.81
CA GLU A 154 24.33 -13.61 -13.87
C GLU A 154 24.14 -14.88 -14.70
N GLU A 155 23.77 -15.99 -14.06
CA GLU A 155 23.41 -17.23 -14.75
C GLU A 155 22.17 -17.06 -15.63
N LYS A 156 21.11 -16.40 -15.12
CA LYS A 156 19.92 -16.09 -15.91
C LYS A 156 20.21 -15.19 -17.11
N MET A 157 21.10 -14.20 -16.97
CA MET A 157 21.51 -13.35 -18.09
C MET A 157 22.33 -14.12 -19.14
N LYS A 158 23.17 -15.08 -18.73
CA LYS A 158 23.92 -15.95 -19.64
C LYS A 158 23.00 -16.90 -20.41
N THR A 159 22.01 -17.49 -19.74
CA THR A 159 21.01 -18.36 -20.38
C THR A 159 20.16 -17.59 -21.38
N ASN A 160 19.61 -16.43 -21.00
CA ASN A 160 18.82 -15.59 -21.91
C ASN A 160 19.64 -15.10 -23.12
N LYS A 161 20.93 -14.79 -22.94
CA LYS A 161 21.82 -14.39 -24.04
C LYS A 161 22.09 -15.54 -25.01
N LYS A 162 22.21 -16.77 -24.48
CA LYS A 162 22.42 -17.98 -25.30
C LYS A 162 21.16 -18.36 -26.07
N GLU A 163 19.99 -18.27 -25.45
CA GLU A 163 18.68 -18.47 -26.11
C GLU A 163 18.44 -17.43 -27.21
N LEU A 164 18.81 -16.16 -26.99
CA LEU A 164 18.76 -15.12 -28.03
C LEU A 164 19.74 -15.39 -29.17
N GLN A 165 20.95 -15.91 -28.90
CA GLN A 165 21.89 -16.30 -29.96
C GLN A 165 21.43 -17.54 -30.73
N GLU A 166 20.73 -18.48 -30.09
CA GLU A 166 20.14 -19.64 -30.76
C GLU A 166 18.90 -19.26 -31.59
N LEU A 167 18.13 -18.25 -31.17
CA LEU A 167 16.97 -17.70 -31.91
C LEU A 167 17.36 -16.82 -33.10
N PHE A 168 18.47 -16.08 -33.02
CA PHE A 168 18.89 -15.12 -34.05
C PHE A 168 20.19 -15.52 -34.79
N GLY A 169 20.79 -16.66 -34.45
CA GLY A 169 22.06 -17.15 -35.00
C GLY A 169 21.98 -17.83 -36.38
N SER A 170 20.85 -17.71 -37.10
CA SER A 170 20.72 -18.24 -38.47
C SER A 170 20.39 -17.16 -39.51
N ILE A 171 20.73 -15.90 -39.25
CA ILE A 171 20.80 -14.90 -40.31
C ILE A 171 22.26 -14.48 -40.48
N SER A 172 23.03 -15.36 -41.13
CA SER A 172 24.26 -14.98 -41.81
C SER A 172 23.92 -14.61 -43.26
N GLU A 173 24.28 -13.38 -43.62
CA GLU A 173 24.91 -13.02 -44.90
C GLU A 173 24.17 -13.34 -46.21
N SER A 174 23.52 -12.31 -46.77
CA SER A 174 23.55 -12.00 -48.21
C SER A 174 23.09 -10.54 -48.34
N GLU A 175 23.95 -9.54 -48.47
CA GLU A 175 24.78 -9.16 -49.62
C GLU A 175 24.37 -7.74 -50.01
N GLU A 176 25.30 -6.84 -49.76
CA GLU A 176 25.46 -5.53 -50.38
C GLU A 176 25.71 -5.75 -51.88
N GLN A 177 24.76 -5.38 -52.75
CA GLN A 177 24.94 -4.93 -54.15
C GLN A 177 23.58 -4.90 -54.89
N VAL A 178 23.04 -3.71 -55.15
CA VAL A 178 22.71 -3.10 -56.48
C VAL A 178 22.37 -1.63 -56.24
#